data_AF-A0A497X5Z6-F1
#
_entry.id   AF-A0A497X5Z6-F1
#
_cell.length_a   1.000
_cell.length_b   1.000
_cell.length_c   1.000
_cell.angle_alpha   90.00
_cell.angle_beta   90.00
_cell.angle_gamma   90.00
#
_symmetry.space_group_name_H-M   'P 1'
#
loop_
_entity.id
_entity.type
_entity.pdbx_description
1 polymer ?
#
loop_
_entity_poly.entity_id
_entity_poly.type
_entity_poly.pdbx_seq_one_letter_code
_entity_poly.pdbx_strand_id
1 'polypeptide(L)'
;MAVLKVDSNTRLKRKSGEPISYQIHDYFEDYFPRPIEQHVRELNQTFPLATLRSQVAAGNMTEGQWLLYTTVCFSGQVLNGGAEQFFSNCPGLIRDAETVLKDWAPAEFLASYKTAASPLLDVIETHAELSPIAQGGDLGDFWKALETADELIDSVAVEEIDTSAYAKNRNEDANNWFTELETKVLDFVEKNPEQFKHLSN
;
A
#
# COMPACT_ATOMS: atom_id res chain seq x y z
N MET A 1 19.76 -0.43 -4.81
CA MET A 1 19.54 0.97 -5.22
C MET A 1 19.45 1.80 -3.94
N ALA A 2 20.15 2.92 -3.79
CA ALA A 2 20.13 3.65 -2.50
C ALA A 2 18.73 4.21 -2.18
N VAL A 3 18.37 4.25 -0.89
CA VAL A 3 17.17 4.95 -0.41
C VAL A 3 17.23 6.43 -0.82
N LEU A 4 16.16 6.94 -1.43
CA LEU A 4 15.99 8.37 -1.67
C LEU A 4 15.14 8.98 -0.55
N LYS A 5 15.55 10.13 -0.02
CA LYS A 5 14.82 10.87 1.03
C LYS A 5 14.68 12.33 0.61
N VAL A 6 13.69 13.02 1.16
CA VAL A 6 13.56 14.47 0.94
C VAL A 6 14.55 15.24 1.82
N ASP A 7 14.80 16.49 1.47
CA ASP A 7 15.63 17.38 2.27
C ASP A 7 15.11 17.52 3.70
N SER A 8 16.04 17.72 4.65
CA SER A 8 15.70 17.92 6.06
C SER A 8 14.76 19.11 6.28
N ASN A 9 14.88 20.13 5.42
CA ASN A 9 14.12 21.37 5.49
C ASN A 9 12.77 21.33 4.74
N THR A 10 12.37 20.18 4.16
CA THR A 10 11.09 20.04 3.49
C THR A 10 9.94 20.41 4.43
N ARG A 11 9.15 21.41 4.02
CA ARG A 11 7.97 21.88 4.74
C ARG A 11 6.78 20.99 4.40
N LEU A 12 6.06 20.56 5.43
CA LEU A 12 4.89 19.71 5.30
C LEU A 12 3.63 20.58 5.23
N LYS A 13 2.71 20.25 4.32
CA LYS A 13 1.46 20.97 4.05
C LYS A 13 0.38 20.77 5.11
N ARG A 14 0.59 19.83 6.05
CA ARG A 14 -0.39 19.37 7.05
C ARG A 14 -1.34 20.47 7.53
N LYS A 15 -2.64 20.21 7.41
CA LYS A 15 -3.71 20.97 8.07
C LYS A 15 -4.48 20.08 9.03
N SER A 16 -4.30 20.31 10.33
CA SER A 16 -4.86 19.47 11.41
C SER A 16 -6.39 19.41 11.50
N GLY A 17 -7.12 20.21 10.70
CA GLY A 17 -8.59 20.22 10.65
C GLY A 17 -9.19 19.52 9.44
N GLU A 18 -8.37 18.99 8.52
CA GLU A 18 -8.86 18.25 7.36
C GLU A 18 -9.09 16.77 7.71
N PRO A 19 -10.00 16.07 6.99
CA PRO A 19 -10.14 14.62 7.07
C PRO A 19 -8.81 13.86 7.05
N ILE A 20 -8.74 12.74 7.77
CA ILE A 20 -7.52 11.93 7.89
C ILE A 20 -6.97 11.48 6.53
N SER A 21 -7.86 11.14 5.59
CA SER A 21 -7.47 10.77 4.23
C SER A 21 -6.76 11.90 3.50
N TYR A 22 -7.22 13.14 3.65
CA TYR A 22 -6.52 14.28 3.04
C TYR A 22 -5.18 14.54 3.71
N GLN A 23 -5.09 14.39 5.04
CA GLN A 23 -3.83 14.55 5.75
C GLN A 23 -2.79 13.50 5.30
N ILE A 24 -3.16 12.22 5.21
CA ILE A 24 -2.22 11.18 4.76
C ILE A 24 -1.78 11.39 3.31
N HIS A 25 -2.68 11.87 2.43
CA HIS A 25 -2.33 12.25 1.05
C HIS A 25 -1.40 13.47 0.99
N ASP A 26 -1.61 14.50 1.80
CA ASP A 26 -0.69 15.66 1.89
C ASP A 26 0.72 15.22 2.27
N TYR A 27 0.84 14.35 3.30
CA TYR A 27 2.12 13.78 3.70
C TYR A 27 2.77 12.93 2.60
N PHE A 28 1.97 12.17 1.86
CA PHE A 28 2.46 11.43 0.72
C PHE A 28 3.02 12.36 -0.36
N GLU A 29 2.30 13.41 -0.75
CA GLU A 29 2.79 14.38 -1.74
C GLU A 29 4.10 15.04 -1.32
N ASP A 30 4.25 15.34 -0.03
CA ASP A 30 5.44 16.02 0.49
C ASP A 30 6.64 15.09 0.65
N TYR A 31 6.42 13.81 0.97
CA TYR A 31 7.48 12.80 1.15
C TYR A 31 7.80 11.99 -0.10
N PHE A 32 6.91 11.99 -1.09
CA PHE A 32 7.08 11.33 -2.39
C PHE A 32 7.00 12.35 -3.52
N PRO A 33 7.93 13.33 -3.59
CA PRO A 33 8.11 14.07 -4.82
C PRO A 33 8.46 13.09 -5.94
N ARG A 34 8.15 13.48 -7.18
CA ARG A 34 8.24 12.62 -8.38
C ARG A 34 9.45 11.68 -8.43
N PRO A 35 10.71 12.08 -8.12
CA PRO A 35 11.84 11.16 -8.14
C PRO A 35 11.75 10.01 -7.12
N ILE A 36 11.27 10.28 -5.91
CA ILE A 36 11.11 9.28 -4.86
C ILE A 36 9.92 8.36 -5.19
N GLU A 37 8.80 8.94 -5.60
CA GLU A 37 7.62 8.19 -6.02
C GLU A 37 7.95 7.24 -7.19
N GLN A 38 8.67 7.74 -8.19
CA GLN A 38 9.10 6.95 -9.34
C GLN A 38 10.03 5.82 -8.91
N HIS A 39 11.01 6.09 -8.04
CA HIS A 39 11.91 5.06 -7.50
C HIS A 39 11.14 3.94 -6.79
N VAL A 40 10.19 4.29 -5.92
CA VAL A 40 9.37 3.29 -5.21
C VAL A 40 8.46 2.51 -6.15
N ARG A 41 7.86 3.19 -7.14
CA ARG A 41 7.05 2.55 -8.18
C ARG A 41 7.87 1.58 -9.03
N GLU A 42 9.09 1.95 -9.41
CA GLU A 42 10.01 1.09 -10.15
C GLU A 42 10.38 -0.16 -9.35
N LEU A 43 10.64 -0.04 -8.04
CA LEU A 43 10.87 -1.21 -7.17
C LEU A 43 9.65 -2.15 -7.18
N ASN A 44 8.44 -1.61 -7.05
CA ASN A 44 7.19 -2.40 -7.06
C ASN A 44 6.99 -3.14 -8.39
N GLN A 45 7.22 -2.45 -9.52
CA GLN A 45 7.05 -3.02 -10.86
C GLN A 45 8.15 -4.03 -11.22
N THR A 46 9.36 -3.83 -10.70
CA THR A 46 10.50 -4.73 -10.95
C THR A 46 10.38 -6.02 -10.16
N PHE A 47 9.83 -5.95 -8.94
CA PHE A 47 9.76 -7.07 -7.99
C PHE A 47 8.33 -7.38 -7.53
N PRO A 48 7.37 -7.67 -8.43
CA PRO A 48 5.97 -7.86 -8.03
C PRO A 48 5.76 -9.12 -7.17
N LEU A 49 6.69 -10.08 -7.20
CA LEU A 49 6.67 -11.29 -6.37
C LEU A 49 7.44 -11.12 -5.04
N ALA A 50 8.44 -10.25 -5.03
CA ALA A 50 9.21 -9.88 -3.85
C ALA A 50 8.69 -8.55 -3.32
N THR A 51 7.67 -8.63 -2.45
CA THR A 51 7.05 -7.54 -1.68
C THR A 51 7.96 -6.32 -1.50
N LEU A 52 7.43 -5.10 -1.60
CA LEU A 52 8.20 -3.89 -1.30
C LEU A 52 8.84 -3.93 0.10
N ARG A 53 8.23 -4.61 1.07
CA ARG A 53 8.83 -4.81 2.40
C ARG A 53 10.22 -5.47 2.33
N SER A 54 10.45 -6.37 1.37
CA SER A 54 11.78 -6.97 1.14
C SER A 54 12.85 -5.92 0.77
N GLN A 55 12.44 -4.81 0.16
CA GLN A 55 13.32 -3.71 -0.23
C GLN A 55 13.74 -2.85 0.95
N VAL A 56 13.00 -2.91 2.07
CA VAL A 56 13.42 -2.34 3.34
C VAL A 56 14.64 -3.08 3.88
N ALA A 57 14.59 -4.42 3.90
CA ALA A 57 15.71 -5.26 4.33
C ALA A 57 16.94 -5.11 3.41
N ALA A 58 16.72 -4.88 2.11
CA ALA A 58 17.78 -4.62 1.14
C ALA A 58 18.37 -3.19 1.24
N GLY A 59 17.83 -2.32 2.10
CA GLY A 59 18.28 -0.93 2.23
C GLY A 59 17.97 -0.05 1.01
N ASN A 60 16.96 -0.42 0.23
CA ASN A 60 16.51 0.33 -0.95
C ASN A 60 15.31 1.27 -0.65
N MET A 61 14.69 1.07 0.51
CA MET A 61 13.56 1.85 1.02
C MET A 61 13.58 1.86 2.56
N THR A 62 12.91 2.80 3.21
CA THR A 62 12.66 2.76 4.67
C THR A 62 11.33 2.09 5.01
N GLU A 63 11.15 1.66 6.26
CA GLU A 63 9.86 1.12 6.73
C GLU A 63 8.74 2.17 6.59
N GLY A 64 9.03 3.44 6.87
CA GLY A 64 8.06 4.52 6.70
C GLY A 64 7.65 4.72 5.24
N GLN A 65 8.59 4.65 4.30
CA GLN A 65 8.28 4.74 2.87
C GLN A 65 7.40 3.58 2.40
N TRP A 66 7.75 2.36 2.81
CA TRP A 66 6.95 1.17 2.49
C TRP A 66 5.52 1.30 3.02
N LEU A 67 5.38 1.65 4.30
CA LEU A 67 4.09 1.77 4.97
C LEU A 67 3.23 2.85 4.31
N LEU A 68 3.75 4.08 4.19
CA LEU A 68 2.99 5.21 3.66
C LEU A 68 2.63 5.00 2.17
N TYR A 69 3.55 4.49 1.36
CA TYR A 69 3.29 4.22 -0.06
C TYR A 69 2.21 3.15 -0.24
N THR A 70 2.33 2.03 0.47
CA THR A 70 1.38 0.92 0.38
C THR A 70 -0.01 1.36 0.84
N THR A 71 -0.12 2.05 1.98
CA THR A 71 -1.40 2.53 2.50
C THR A 71 -2.08 3.49 1.53
N VAL A 72 -1.35 4.48 0.98
CA VAL A 72 -1.92 5.49 0.07
C VAL A 72 -2.29 4.90 -1.29
N CYS A 73 -1.49 3.98 -1.82
CA CYS A 73 -1.87 3.25 -3.04
C CYS A 73 -3.11 2.40 -2.82
N PHE A 74 -3.20 1.68 -1.70
CA PHE A 74 -4.36 0.87 -1.36
C PHE A 74 -5.62 1.73 -1.18
N SER A 75 -5.61 2.69 -0.25
CA SER A 75 -6.79 3.52 0.02
C SER A 75 -7.17 4.37 -1.19
N GLY A 76 -6.19 4.92 -1.91
CA GLY A 76 -6.44 5.73 -3.10
C GLY A 76 -7.09 4.94 -4.23
N GLN A 77 -6.64 3.71 -4.52
CA GLN A 77 -7.27 2.88 -5.57
C GLN A 77 -8.67 2.41 -5.16
N VAL A 78 -8.86 2.00 -3.90
CA VAL A 78 -10.19 1.63 -3.40
C VAL A 78 -11.14 2.82 -3.50
N LEU A 79 -10.73 4.03 -3.11
CA LEU A 79 -11.59 5.21 -3.21
C LEU A 79 -11.89 5.61 -4.67
N ASN A 80 -11.01 5.29 -5.61
CA ASN A 80 -11.21 5.61 -7.03
C ASN A 80 -12.23 4.70 -7.72
N GLY A 81 -12.34 3.43 -7.33
CA GLY A 81 -13.29 2.50 -7.95
C GLY A 81 -13.29 1.09 -7.37
N GLY A 82 -13.12 0.99 -6.06
CA GLY A 82 -13.30 -0.24 -5.29
C GLY A 82 -12.05 -1.08 -5.12
N ALA A 83 -12.15 -2.10 -4.27
CA ALA A 83 -11.05 -3.03 -4.00
C ALA A 83 -10.59 -3.79 -5.26
N GLU A 84 -11.50 -4.09 -6.19
CA GLU A 84 -11.16 -4.70 -7.49
C GLU A 84 -10.20 -3.80 -8.29
N GLN A 85 -10.43 -2.48 -8.29
CA GLN A 85 -9.54 -1.55 -8.97
C GLN A 85 -8.13 -1.55 -8.35
N PHE A 86 -8.02 -1.72 -7.03
CA PHE A 86 -6.72 -1.89 -6.38
C PHE A 86 -6.01 -3.17 -6.84
N PHE A 87 -6.70 -4.30 -6.84
CA PHE A 87 -6.13 -5.59 -7.27
C PHE A 87 -5.62 -5.54 -8.71
N SER A 88 -6.40 -4.93 -9.62
CA SER A 88 -6.04 -4.82 -11.03
C SER A 88 -4.88 -3.83 -11.27
N ASN A 89 -4.89 -2.66 -10.63
CA ASN A 89 -3.90 -1.61 -10.91
C ASN A 89 -2.60 -1.75 -10.12
N CYS A 90 -2.64 -2.42 -8.97
CA CYS A 90 -1.51 -2.50 -8.03
C CYS A 90 -1.17 -3.95 -7.63
N PRO A 91 -1.03 -4.90 -8.57
CA PRO A 91 -0.86 -6.32 -8.24
C PRO A 91 0.39 -6.62 -7.42
N GLY A 92 1.48 -5.89 -7.63
CA GLY A 92 2.71 -6.01 -6.84
C GLY A 92 2.58 -5.58 -5.38
N LEU A 93 1.50 -4.86 -5.02
CA LEU A 93 1.24 -4.42 -3.64
C LEU A 93 0.25 -5.30 -2.90
N ILE A 94 -0.33 -6.34 -3.50
CA ILE A 94 -1.37 -7.16 -2.87
C ILE A 94 -0.83 -7.80 -1.57
N ARG A 95 0.34 -8.42 -1.60
CA ARG A 95 0.97 -9.00 -0.39
C ARG A 95 1.44 -7.94 0.61
N ASP A 96 1.89 -6.79 0.12
CA ASP A 96 2.26 -5.67 0.99
C ASP A 96 1.04 -5.10 1.73
N ALA A 97 -0.10 -4.96 1.04
CA ALA A 97 -1.35 -4.51 1.63
C ALA A 97 -1.85 -5.49 2.70
N GLU A 98 -1.82 -6.81 2.45
CA GLU A 98 -2.11 -7.83 3.47
C GLU A 98 -1.25 -7.62 4.73
N THR A 99 0.04 -7.38 4.53
CA THR A 99 1.00 -7.17 5.61
C THR A 99 0.73 -5.89 6.39
N VAL A 100 0.42 -4.78 5.69
CA VAL A 100 0.01 -3.53 6.33
C VAL A 100 -1.28 -3.72 7.13
N LEU A 101 -2.29 -4.35 6.56
CA LEU A 101 -3.57 -4.58 7.25
C LEU A 101 -3.39 -5.47 8.48
N LYS A 102 -2.54 -6.48 8.40
CA LYS A 102 -2.21 -7.36 9.53
C LYS A 102 -1.59 -6.60 10.71
N ASP A 103 -0.69 -5.68 10.41
CA ASP A 103 0.08 -4.98 11.44
C ASP A 103 -0.64 -3.72 11.96
N TRP A 104 -1.53 -3.11 11.15
CA TRP A 104 -2.07 -1.76 11.42
C TRP A 104 -3.60 -1.66 11.41
N ALA A 105 -4.32 -2.53 10.72
CA ALA A 105 -5.78 -2.43 10.58
C ALA A 105 -6.54 -3.23 11.65
N PRO A 106 -7.86 -3.01 11.78
CA PRO A 106 -8.75 -3.91 12.51
C PRO A 106 -8.71 -5.33 11.95
N ALA A 107 -8.92 -6.32 12.81
CA ALA A 107 -8.82 -7.74 12.42
C ALA A 107 -9.86 -8.14 11.38
N GLU A 108 -11.06 -7.55 11.46
CA GLU A 108 -12.13 -7.74 10.50
C GLU A 108 -11.77 -7.18 9.12
N PHE A 109 -11.05 -6.06 9.05
CA PHE A 109 -10.62 -5.51 7.76
C PHE A 109 -9.61 -6.43 7.08
N LEU A 110 -8.65 -6.94 7.84
CA LEU A 110 -7.72 -7.97 7.34
C LEU A 110 -8.48 -9.22 6.88
N ALA A 111 -9.49 -9.67 7.63
CA ALA A 111 -10.25 -10.87 7.30
C ALA A 111 -11.01 -10.72 5.96
N SER A 112 -11.71 -9.60 5.76
CA SER A 112 -12.39 -9.31 4.50
C SER A 112 -11.38 -9.16 3.36
N TYR A 113 -10.26 -8.47 3.58
CA TYR A 113 -9.20 -8.37 2.57
C TYR A 113 -8.65 -9.74 2.15
N LYS A 114 -8.31 -10.61 3.11
CA LYS A 114 -7.78 -11.94 2.82
C LYS A 114 -8.80 -12.81 2.08
N THR A 115 -10.08 -12.69 2.42
CA THR A 115 -11.15 -13.42 1.74
C THR A 115 -11.28 -12.95 0.30
N ALA A 116 -11.34 -11.63 0.07
CA ALA A 116 -11.41 -11.03 -1.27
C ALA A 116 -10.19 -11.39 -2.13
N ALA A 117 -8.98 -11.26 -1.59
CA ALA A 117 -7.72 -11.40 -2.32
C ALA A 117 -7.20 -12.85 -2.39
N SER A 118 -7.86 -13.83 -1.76
CA SER A 118 -7.33 -15.20 -1.64
C SER A 118 -6.87 -15.81 -2.97
N PRO A 119 -7.65 -15.74 -4.08
CA PRO A 119 -7.22 -16.32 -5.35
C PRO A 119 -5.93 -15.68 -5.90
N LEU A 120 -5.79 -14.37 -5.71
CA LEU A 120 -4.62 -13.60 -6.15
C LEU A 120 -3.41 -13.91 -5.28
N LEU A 121 -3.60 -13.96 -3.96
CA LEU A 121 -2.56 -14.31 -3.00
C LEU A 121 -1.98 -15.71 -3.27
N ASP A 122 -2.84 -16.70 -3.54
CA ASP A 122 -2.43 -18.07 -3.86
C ASP A 122 -1.52 -18.12 -5.11
N VAL A 123 -1.88 -17.36 -6.15
CA VAL A 123 -1.06 -17.24 -7.38
C VAL A 123 0.28 -16.59 -7.07
N ILE A 124 0.29 -15.47 -6.33
CA ILE A 124 1.52 -14.75 -6.00
C ILE A 124 2.44 -15.64 -5.15
N GLU A 125 1.90 -16.34 -4.15
CA GLU A 125 2.67 -17.23 -3.28
C GLU A 125 3.30 -18.38 -4.07
N THR A 126 2.51 -19.07 -4.91
CA THR A 126 2.98 -20.17 -5.74
C THR A 126 4.15 -19.74 -6.65
N HIS A 127 4.05 -18.58 -7.29
CA HIS A 127 5.11 -18.08 -8.17
C HIS A 127 6.32 -17.56 -7.37
N ALA A 128 6.09 -16.90 -6.23
CA ALA A 128 7.16 -16.40 -5.38
C ALA A 128 7.99 -17.54 -4.74
N GLU A 129 7.40 -18.71 -4.47
CA GLU A 129 8.14 -19.89 -4.00
C GLU A 129 9.11 -20.43 -5.05
N LEU A 130 8.75 -20.34 -6.33
CA LEU A 130 9.56 -20.85 -7.43
C LEU A 130 10.67 -19.87 -7.84
N SER A 131 10.34 -18.57 -7.96
CA SER A 131 11.29 -17.54 -8.37
C SER A 131 10.89 -16.17 -7.80
N PRO A 132 11.25 -15.86 -6.53
CA PRO A 132 10.81 -14.65 -5.85
C PRO A 132 11.39 -13.37 -6.48
N ILE A 133 12.49 -13.48 -7.22
CA ILE A 133 13.17 -12.37 -7.88
C ILE A 133 12.95 -12.34 -9.40
N ALA A 134 11.96 -13.07 -9.92
CA ALA A 134 11.63 -13.03 -11.35
C ALA A 134 11.21 -11.61 -11.77
N GLN A 135 11.62 -11.19 -12.97
CA GLN A 135 11.40 -9.85 -13.49
C GLN A 135 11.01 -9.88 -14.97
N GLY A 136 10.35 -8.82 -15.42
CA GLY A 136 10.12 -8.56 -16.84
C GLY A 136 9.50 -9.76 -17.58
N GLY A 137 10.19 -10.26 -18.60
CA GLY A 137 9.70 -11.35 -19.45
C GLY A 137 9.50 -12.69 -18.74
N ASP A 138 10.15 -12.91 -17.59
CA ASP A 138 10.04 -14.15 -16.82
C ASP A 138 8.71 -14.25 -16.05
N LEU A 139 7.93 -13.18 -16.02
CA LEU A 139 6.65 -13.09 -15.32
C LEU A 139 5.44 -13.40 -16.21
N GLY A 140 5.64 -13.84 -17.46
CA GLY A 140 4.53 -14.07 -18.41
C GLY A 140 3.47 -15.04 -17.89
N ASP A 141 3.89 -16.18 -17.33
CA ASP A 141 2.97 -17.16 -16.76
C ASP A 141 2.29 -16.64 -15.48
N PHE A 142 3.02 -15.87 -14.66
CA PHE A 142 2.48 -15.21 -13.47
C PHE A 142 1.35 -14.25 -13.82
N TRP A 143 1.57 -13.34 -14.79
CA TRP A 143 0.55 -12.36 -15.17
C TRP A 143 -0.71 -13.01 -15.73
N LYS A 144 -0.56 -14.05 -16.56
CA LYS A 144 -1.69 -14.81 -17.08
C LYS A 144 -2.47 -15.54 -15.98
N ALA A 145 -1.76 -16.13 -15.02
CA ALA A 145 -2.40 -16.77 -13.87
C ALA A 145 -3.13 -15.75 -12.99
N LEU A 146 -2.54 -14.57 -12.80
CA LEU A 146 -3.13 -13.49 -12.01
C LEU A 146 -4.41 -12.95 -12.65
N GLU A 147 -4.40 -12.71 -13.97
CA GLU A 147 -5.59 -12.33 -14.75
C GLU A 147 -6.73 -13.36 -14.61
N THR A 148 -6.39 -14.65 -14.61
CA THR A 148 -7.40 -15.72 -14.42
C THR A 148 -7.93 -15.73 -12.99
N ALA A 149 -7.08 -15.47 -12.00
CA ALA A 149 -7.49 -15.43 -10.60
C ALA A 149 -8.30 -14.17 -10.23
N ASP A 150 -8.12 -13.08 -10.96
CA ASP A 150 -8.90 -11.84 -10.80
C ASP A 150 -10.40 -12.08 -11.05
N GLU A 151 -10.75 -12.99 -11.96
CA GLU A 151 -12.15 -13.40 -12.21
C GLU A 151 -12.78 -14.20 -11.05
N LEU A 152 -11.97 -14.62 -10.07
CA LEU A 152 -12.37 -15.48 -8.96
C LEU A 152 -12.43 -14.76 -7.61
N ILE A 153 -12.14 -13.46 -7.57
CA ILE A 153 -12.16 -12.67 -6.33
C ILE A 153 -13.55 -12.69 -5.68
N ASP A 154 -13.57 -12.72 -4.36
CA ASP A 154 -14.83 -12.80 -3.62
C ASP A 154 -15.53 -11.43 -3.62
N SER A 155 -16.57 -11.30 -4.46
CA SER A 155 -17.31 -10.05 -4.62
C SER A 155 -18.03 -9.59 -3.34
N VAL A 156 -18.38 -10.51 -2.43
CA VAL A 156 -19.05 -10.16 -1.17
C VAL A 156 -18.04 -9.53 -0.22
N ALA A 157 -16.85 -10.12 -0.10
CA ALA A 157 -15.78 -9.56 0.72
C ALA A 157 -15.26 -8.23 0.13
N VAL A 158 -15.23 -8.08 -1.19
CA VAL A 158 -14.99 -6.79 -1.86
C VAL A 158 -16.04 -5.76 -1.46
N GLU A 159 -17.33 -6.12 -1.50
CA GLU A 159 -18.43 -5.20 -1.13
C GLU A 159 -18.32 -4.73 0.33
N GLU A 160 -17.86 -5.57 1.26
CA GLU A 160 -17.61 -5.17 2.66
C GLU A 160 -16.53 -4.08 2.76
N ILE A 161 -15.42 -4.26 2.04
CA ILE A 161 -14.32 -3.29 1.99
C ILE A 161 -14.82 -1.96 1.41
N ASP A 162 -15.51 -2.03 0.28
CA ASP A 162 -16.03 -0.86 -0.43
C ASP A 162 -17.09 -0.14 0.40
N THR A 163 -17.94 -0.88 1.12
CA THR A 163 -18.93 -0.31 2.05
C THR A 163 -18.24 0.52 3.13
N SER A 164 -17.13 0.04 3.70
CA SER A 164 -16.34 0.83 4.64
C SER A 164 -15.69 2.04 3.96
N ALA A 165 -15.13 1.87 2.76
CA ALA A 165 -14.44 2.94 2.04
C ALA A 165 -15.37 4.10 1.63
N TYR A 166 -16.61 3.77 1.23
CA TYR A 166 -17.60 4.73 0.74
C TYR A 166 -18.64 5.15 1.78
N ALA A 167 -18.46 4.76 3.05
CA ALA A 167 -19.34 5.17 4.13
C ALA A 167 -19.42 6.70 4.23
N LYS A 168 -20.64 7.25 4.27
CA LYS A 168 -20.87 8.70 4.31
C LYS A 168 -20.21 9.40 5.49
N ASN A 169 -20.16 8.70 6.63
CA ASN A 169 -19.55 9.15 7.87
C ASN A 169 -18.11 8.66 8.05
N ARG A 170 -17.45 8.12 7.02
CA ARG A 170 -16.08 7.55 7.10
C ARG A 170 -15.13 8.45 7.90
N ASN A 171 -15.06 9.73 7.54
CA ASN A 171 -14.11 10.68 8.14
C ASN A 171 -14.47 11.11 9.58
N GLU A 172 -15.67 10.77 10.04
CA GLU A 172 -16.20 11.10 11.37
C GLU A 172 -16.22 9.88 12.29
N ASP A 173 -16.16 8.68 11.72
CA ASP A 173 -16.19 7.41 12.44
C ASP A 173 -14.76 6.87 12.65
N ALA A 174 -14.28 6.99 13.89
CA ALA A 174 -12.97 6.50 14.29
C ALA A 174 -12.83 4.96 14.19
N ASN A 175 -13.94 4.22 14.14
CA ASN A 175 -13.95 2.77 13.98
C ASN A 175 -14.14 2.34 12.52
N ASN A 176 -14.29 3.28 11.58
CA ASN A 176 -14.27 2.93 10.17
C ASN A 176 -12.88 2.36 9.82
N TRP A 177 -12.87 1.27 9.06
CA TRP A 177 -11.64 0.51 8.80
C TRP A 177 -10.51 1.33 8.17
N PHE A 178 -10.86 2.18 7.20
CA PHE A 178 -9.88 3.04 6.53
C PHE A 178 -9.44 4.18 7.43
N THR A 179 -10.38 4.80 8.16
CA THR A 179 -10.08 5.89 9.09
C THR A 179 -9.15 5.42 10.20
N GLU A 180 -9.38 4.24 10.76
CA GLU A 180 -8.53 3.68 11.81
C GLU A 180 -7.12 3.36 11.28
N LEU A 181 -7.02 2.70 10.12
CA LEU A 181 -5.75 2.40 9.46
C LEU A 181 -4.96 3.69 9.18
N GLU A 182 -5.58 4.65 8.49
CA GLU A 182 -4.94 5.91 8.09
C GLU A 182 -4.52 6.74 9.31
N THR A 183 -5.32 6.72 10.38
CA THR A 183 -4.97 7.40 11.65
C THR A 183 -3.69 6.82 12.24
N LYS A 184 -3.59 5.49 12.37
CA LYS A 184 -2.40 4.84 12.94
C LYS A 184 -1.16 5.03 12.06
N VAL A 185 -1.32 4.95 10.73
CA VAL A 185 -0.23 5.19 9.79
C VAL A 185 0.23 6.64 9.83
N LEU A 186 -0.70 7.60 9.82
CA LEU A 186 -0.37 9.01 9.95
C LEU A 186 0.41 9.26 11.24
N ASP A 187 -0.07 8.74 12.37
CA ASP A 187 0.59 8.83 13.67
C ASP A 187 2.05 8.31 13.63
N PHE A 188 2.30 7.21 12.91
CA PHE A 188 3.65 6.71 12.70
C PHE A 188 4.48 7.68 11.86
N VAL A 189 3.94 8.17 10.75
CA VAL A 189 4.61 9.11 9.85
C VAL A 189 5.01 10.39 10.58
N GLU A 190 4.15 10.93 11.45
CA GLU A 190 4.45 12.16 12.22
C GLU A 190 5.56 11.94 13.25
N LYS A 191 5.60 10.76 13.87
CA LYS A 191 6.55 10.43 14.93
C LYS A 191 7.93 10.01 14.41
N ASN A 192 8.04 9.65 13.13
CA ASN A 192 9.25 9.09 12.53
C ASN A 192 9.69 9.83 11.25
N PRO A 193 9.90 11.16 11.29
CA PRO A 193 10.28 11.95 10.11
C PRO A 193 11.63 11.52 9.50
N GLU A 194 12.52 10.91 10.28
CA GLU A 194 13.81 10.39 9.82
C GLU A 194 13.68 9.21 8.84
N GLN A 195 12.51 8.55 8.78
CA GLN A 195 12.22 7.55 7.75
C GLN A 195 12.08 8.18 6.36
N PHE A 196 11.80 9.49 6.27
CA PHE A 196 11.48 10.19 5.02
C PHE A 196 12.46 11.32 4.69
N LYS A 197 13.08 11.92 5.72
CA LYS A 197 13.99 13.05 5.58
C LYS A 197 15.44 12.64 5.81
N HIS A 198 16.36 13.29 5.10
CA HIS A 198 17.76 13.26 5.50
C HIS A 198 17.92 13.90 6.89
N LEU A 199 18.72 13.28 7.76
CA LEU A 199 19.09 13.89 9.03
C LEU A 199 20.07 15.04 8.75
N SER A 200 19.76 16.23 9.28
CA SER A 200 20.71 17.34 9.28
C SER A 200 21.92 16.93 10.12
N ASN A 201 23.11 16.93 9.52
CA ASN A 201 24.37 16.84 10.27
C ASN A 201 24.65 18.13 11.04
#